data_AF-A0A2V5PET5-F1
#
_entry.id   AF-A0A2V5PET5-F1
#
_cell.length_a   1.000
_cell.length_b   1.000
_cell.length_c   1.000
_cell.angle_alpha   90.00
_cell.angle_beta   90.00
_cell.angle_gamma   90.00
#
_symmetry.space_group_name_H-M   'P 1'
#
loop_
_entity.id
_entity.type
_entity.pdbx_description
1 polymer ?
#
loop_
_entity_poly.entity_id
_entity_poly.type
_entity_poly.pdbx_seq_one_letter_code
_entity_poly.pdbx_strand_id
1 'polypeptide(L)'
;MDNDGKLGVFLSARRFKTDIADMAAASEGLLALRPVTFHYKPELDKLGIPQFGLVAEEVAKVNPDLVTHDAKGELSTVRYEAVNAMLLNEFLKEHRTVQEQGGTIAELKKEIASLATTVKEQAAQIQKVSAKVQLSNAPPQVVGNQR
;
A
#
# COMPACT_ATOMS: atom_id res chain seq x y z
N MET A 1 -23.21 6.86 21.12
CA MET A 1 -24.09 6.18 22.11
C MET A 1 -23.68 4.72 22.11
N ASP A 2 -23.63 4.07 23.27
CA ASP A 2 -23.57 2.61 23.31
C ASP A 2 -24.95 2.01 22.95
N ASN A 3 -25.03 0.68 22.85
CA ASN A 3 -26.27 -0.04 22.52
C ASN A 3 -27.39 0.17 23.57
N ASP A 4 -27.08 0.78 24.72
CA ASP A 4 -28.02 1.13 25.79
C ASP A 4 -28.44 2.62 25.75
N GLY A 5 -28.10 3.34 24.68
CA GLY A 5 -28.49 4.75 24.49
C GLY A 5 -27.72 5.73 25.38
N LYS A 6 -26.61 5.32 26.01
CA LYS A 6 -25.81 6.20 26.86
C LYS A 6 -24.71 6.87 26.02
N LEU A 7 -24.61 8.19 26.16
CA LEU A 7 -23.45 8.95 25.70
C LEU A 7 -22.29 8.70 26.68
N GLY A 8 -21.42 7.76 26.33
CA GLY A 8 -20.22 7.45 27.11
C GLY A 8 -19.03 8.36 26.76
N VAL A 9 -18.25 8.72 27.76
CA VAL A 9 -16.89 9.26 27.58
C VAL A 9 -15.94 8.07 27.48
N PHE A 10 -15.20 7.95 26.37
CA PHE A 10 -14.18 6.92 26.23
C PHE A 10 -12.92 7.31 27.01
N LEU A 11 -12.66 6.65 28.15
CA LEU A 11 -11.44 6.83 28.93
C LEU A 11 -10.24 6.30 28.14
N SER A 12 -9.26 7.16 27.83
CA SER A 12 -8.10 6.76 27.02
C SER A 12 -6.73 7.04 27.65
N ALA A 13 -6.67 7.62 28.86
CA ALA A 13 -5.41 7.82 29.56
C ALA A 13 -4.76 6.48 29.97
N ARG A 14 -3.41 6.41 29.93
CA ARG A 14 -2.63 5.19 30.26
C ARG A 14 -3.07 4.53 31.57
N ARG A 15 -3.39 5.30 32.61
CA ARG A 15 -3.84 4.79 33.92
C ARG A 15 -5.10 3.93 33.88
N PHE A 16 -5.87 4.00 32.79
CA PHE A 16 -7.09 3.21 32.58
C PHE A 16 -6.85 2.01 31.64
N LYS A 17 -5.59 1.69 31.28
CA LYS A 17 -5.24 0.63 30.33
C LYS A 17 -4.14 -0.27 30.90
N THR A 18 -4.25 -1.57 30.64
CA THR A 18 -3.19 -2.57 30.86
C THR A 18 -2.79 -3.18 29.52
N ASP A 19 -1.72 -3.97 29.50
CA ASP A 19 -1.34 -4.81 28.34
C ASP A 19 -1.24 -4.03 27.01
N ILE A 20 -0.66 -2.84 27.07
CA ILE A 20 -0.53 -1.93 25.92
C ILE A 20 0.59 -2.44 25.00
N ALA A 21 0.22 -2.90 23.81
CA ALA A 21 1.13 -3.38 22.77
C ALA A 21 0.71 -2.86 21.38
N ASP A 22 1.62 -3.01 20.41
CA ASP A 22 1.32 -2.71 19.01
C ASP A 22 0.25 -3.67 18.46
N MET A 23 -0.62 -3.17 17.56
CA MET A 23 -1.71 -3.99 16.99
C MET A 23 -1.21 -5.10 16.06
N ALA A 24 0.01 -4.98 15.52
CA ALA A 24 0.60 -5.94 14.60
C ALA A 24 -0.41 -6.41 13.53
N ALA A 25 -0.63 -7.72 13.36
CA ALA A 25 -1.53 -8.29 12.37
C ALA A 25 -3.03 -8.20 12.74
N ALA A 26 -3.39 -7.73 13.95
CA ALA A 26 -4.79 -7.71 14.38
C ALA A 26 -5.70 -6.85 13.47
N SER A 27 -5.13 -5.83 12.82
CA SER A 27 -5.84 -4.94 11.90
C SER A 27 -5.86 -5.36 10.44
N GLU A 28 -5.15 -6.43 10.05
CA GLU A 28 -5.07 -6.88 8.66
C GLU A 28 -6.42 -7.37 8.12
N GLY A 29 -7.28 -7.89 9.00
CA GLY A 29 -8.63 -8.28 8.65
C GLY A 29 -9.46 -7.15 8.04
N LEU A 30 -9.13 -5.88 8.32
CA LEU A 30 -9.80 -4.73 7.70
C LEU A 30 -9.67 -4.70 6.17
N LEU A 31 -8.56 -5.22 5.64
CA LEU A 31 -8.28 -5.19 4.20
C LEU A 31 -9.22 -6.09 3.40
N ALA A 32 -9.87 -7.05 4.06
CA ALA A 32 -10.87 -7.94 3.46
C ALA A 32 -12.30 -7.40 3.61
N LEU A 33 -12.50 -6.28 4.31
CA LEU A 33 -13.83 -5.69 4.48
C LEU A 33 -14.27 -5.00 3.18
N ARG A 34 -15.58 -5.00 2.97
CA ARG A 34 -16.22 -4.41 1.80
C ARG A 34 -17.01 -3.16 2.20
N PRO A 35 -16.50 -1.95 1.94
CA PRO A 35 -17.28 -0.72 2.09
C PRO A 35 -18.50 -0.74 1.17
N VAL A 36 -19.64 -0.26 1.66
CA VAL A 36 -20.89 -0.20 0.91
C VAL A 36 -21.54 1.16 0.99
N THR A 37 -22.30 1.49 -0.05
CA THR A 37 -23.31 2.55 -0.02
C THR A 37 -24.67 1.89 0.22
N PHE A 38 -25.46 2.43 1.14
CA PHE A 38 -26.77 1.89 1.47
C PHE A 38 -27.75 3.00 1.80
N HIS A 39 -29.03 2.64 1.91
CA HIS A 39 -30.06 3.50 2.48
C HIS A 39 -30.63 2.78 3.69
N TYR A 40 -30.94 3.53 4.75
CA TYR A 40 -31.76 2.97 5.80
C TYR A 40 -33.17 2.68 5.27
N LYS A 41 -33.85 1.73 5.91
CA LYS A 41 -35.24 1.46 5.57
C LYS A 41 -36.10 2.72 5.84
N PRO A 42 -37.20 2.94 5.10
CA PRO A 42 -38.01 4.16 5.24
C PRO A 42 -38.53 4.43 6.66
N GLU A 43 -38.65 3.40 7.50
CA GLU A 43 -39.07 3.54 8.90
C GLU A 43 -38.01 4.22 9.78
N LEU A 44 -36.73 4.13 9.40
CA LEU A 44 -35.58 4.69 10.11
C LEU A 44 -35.09 6.01 9.50
N ASP A 45 -35.20 6.15 8.18
CA ASP A 45 -34.87 7.38 7.47
C ASP A 45 -35.91 7.68 6.39
N LYS A 46 -36.79 8.63 6.68
CA LYS A 46 -37.84 9.07 5.73
C LYS A 46 -37.28 9.86 4.55
N LEU A 47 -36.09 10.44 4.69
CA LEU A 47 -35.46 11.23 3.64
C LEU A 47 -34.71 10.34 2.64
N GLY A 48 -34.44 9.07 3.00
CA GLY A 48 -33.76 8.12 2.14
C GLY A 48 -32.39 8.62 1.71
N ILE A 49 -31.61 9.16 2.65
CA ILE A 49 -30.31 9.74 2.35
C ILE A 49 -29.29 8.61 2.17
N PRO A 50 -28.51 8.59 1.08
CA PRO A 50 -27.43 7.63 0.90
C PRO A 50 -26.42 7.69 2.06
N GLN A 51 -26.15 6.54 2.66
CA GLN A 51 -25.17 6.35 3.72
C GLN A 51 -24.00 5.51 3.22
N PHE A 52 -22.87 5.63 3.89
CA PHE A 52 -21.66 4.85 3.63
C PHE A 52 -21.27 4.09 4.89
N GLY A 53 -20.86 2.84 4.74
CA GLY A 53 -20.45 2.06 5.90
C GLY A 53 -20.16 0.61 5.58
N LEU A 54 -20.40 -0.25 6.57
CA LEU A 54 -20.15 -1.68 6.54
C LEU A 54 -21.42 -2.42 6.96
N VAL A 55 -21.57 -3.66 6.47
CA VAL A 55 -22.65 -4.58 6.87
C VAL A 55 -22.15 -5.46 8.01
N ALA A 56 -22.83 -5.46 9.16
CA ALA A 56 -22.38 -6.16 10.36
C ALA A 56 -22.16 -7.67 10.13
N GLU A 57 -23.04 -8.33 9.38
CA GLU A 57 -22.94 -9.74 9.02
C GLU A 57 -21.72 -10.05 8.13
N GLU A 58 -21.33 -9.10 7.27
CA GLU A 58 -20.12 -9.24 6.44
C GLU A 58 -18.86 -9.04 7.29
N VAL A 59 -18.87 -8.04 8.19
CA VAL A 59 -17.77 -7.81 9.13
C VAL A 59 -17.60 -9.01 10.06
N ALA A 60 -18.68 -9.59 10.59
CA ALA A 60 -18.63 -10.72 11.51
C ALA A 60 -17.95 -11.97 10.89
N LYS A 61 -18.08 -12.16 9.57
CA LYS A 61 -17.40 -13.25 8.85
C LYS A 61 -15.89 -13.05 8.75
N VAL A 62 -15.44 -11.80 8.72
CA VAL A 62 -14.03 -11.43 8.58
C VAL A 62 -13.36 -11.29 9.94
N ASN A 63 -13.99 -10.55 10.85
CA ASN A 63 -13.54 -10.36 12.22
C ASN A 63 -14.76 -10.16 13.17
N PRO A 64 -15.17 -11.21 13.90
CA PRO A 64 -16.31 -11.14 14.81
C PRO A 64 -16.09 -10.21 16.02
N ASP A 65 -14.85 -9.86 16.36
CA ASP A 65 -14.56 -8.95 17.46
C ASP A 65 -14.90 -7.49 17.13
N LEU A 66 -15.19 -7.19 15.85
CA LEU A 66 -15.54 -5.86 15.35
C LEU A 66 -17.05 -5.62 15.26
N VAL A 67 -17.88 -6.53 15.75
CA VAL A 67 -19.32 -6.36 15.83
C VAL A 67 -19.81 -6.47 17.27
N THR A 68 -20.94 -5.84 17.56
CA THR A 68 -21.64 -6.01 18.83
C THR A 68 -23.01 -6.62 18.59
N HIS A 69 -23.52 -7.25 19.64
CA HIS A 69 -24.84 -7.85 19.65
C HIS A 69 -25.79 -7.00 20.50
N ASP A 70 -27.08 -7.05 20.20
CA ASP A 70 -28.12 -6.41 21.00
C ASP A 70 -28.47 -7.26 22.25
N ALA A 71 -29.46 -6.81 23.02
CA ALA A 71 -29.94 -7.52 24.21
C ALA A 71 -30.53 -8.91 23.92
N LYS A 72 -30.88 -9.22 22.67
CA LYS A 72 -31.39 -10.53 22.23
C LYS A 72 -30.28 -11.42 21.68
N GLY A 73 -29.05 -10.92 21.60
CA GLY A 73 -27.91 -11.63 21.03
C GLY A 73 -27.88 -11.56 19.50
N GLU A 74 -28.66 -10.69 18.87
CA GLU A 74 -28.63 -10.48 17.42
C GLU A 74 -27.54 -9.47 17.05
N LEU A 75 -26.89 -9.66 15.89
CA LEU A 75 -25.91 -8.69 15.39
C LEU A 75 -26.56 -7.32 15.25
N SER A 76 -25.96 -6.31 15.90
CA SER A 76 -26.58 -5.00 16.06
C SER A 76 -25.79 -3.89 15.37
N THR A 77 -24.48 -3.81 15.61
CA THR A 77 -23.67 -2.73 15.04
C THR A 77 -22.21 -3.13 14.87
N VAL A 78 -21.51 -2.38 14.01
CA VAL A 78 -20.06 -2.46 13.84
C VAL A 78 -19.39 -1.53 14.85
N ARG A 79 -18.29 -1.98 15.45
CA ARG A 79 -17.44 -1.20 16.36
C ARG A 79 -16.60 -0.18 15.58
N TYR A 80 -17.24 0.84 15.03
CA TYR A 80 -16.59 1.83 14.16
C TYR A 80 -15.39 2.54 14.82
N GLU A 81 -15.40 2.75 16.14
CA GLU A 81 -14.22 3.30 16.86
C GLU A 81 -13.00 2.37 16.79
N ALA A 82 -13.22 1.05 16.90
CA ALA A 82 -12.14 0.07 16.76
C ALA A 82 -11.64 0.01 15.31
N VAL A 83 -12.57 0.01 14.34
CA VAL A 83 -12.25 0.07 12.91
C VAL A 83 -11.39 1.30 12.60
N ASN A 84 -11.77 2.49 13.09
CA ASN A 84 -11.01 3.73 12.86
C ASN A 84 -9.59 3.67 13.45
N ALA A 85 -9.42 3.14 14.65
CA ALA A 85 -8.10 2.97 15.27
C ALA A 85 -7.22 1.96 14.51
N MET A 86 -7.83 0.88 14.01
CA MET A 86 -7.16 -0.15 13.23
C MET A 86 -6.81 0.34 11.82
N LEU A 87 -7.66 1.17 11.19
CA LEU A 87 -7.36 1.84 9.91
C LEU A 87 -6.13 2.74 10.02
N LEU A 88 -5.94 3.44 11.16
CA LEU A 88 -4.73 4.21 11.40
C LEU A 88 -3.49 3.30 11.42
N ASN A 89 -3.56 2.11 12.03
CA ASN A 89 -2.44 1.17 12.04
C ASN A 89 -2.08 0.71 10.63
N GLU A 90 -3.06 0.31 9.82
CA GLU A 90 -2.82 -0.10 8.42
C GLU A 90 -2.32 1.05 7.56
N PHE A 91 -2.84 2.28 7.74
CA PHE A 91 -2.34 3.46 7.06
C PHE A 91 -0.87 3.72 7.38
N LEU A 92 -0.46 3.60 8.64
CA LEU A 92 0.93 3.78 9.06
C LEU A 92 1.85 2.69 8.51
N LYS A 93 1.38 1.43 8.42
CA LYS A 93 2.12 0.34 7.76
C LYS A 93 2.34 0.66 6.28
N GLU A 94 1.27 0.98 5.56
CA GLU A 94 1.35 1.27 4.12
C GLU A 94 2.22 2.51 3.86
N HIS A 95 2.10 3.55 4.68
CA HIS A 95 2.95 4.73 4.58
C HIS A 95 4.45 4.38 4.70
N ARG A 96 4.82 3.49 5.62
CA ARG A 96 6.21 3.01 5.76
C ARG A 96 6.66 2.25 4.52
N THR A 97 5.85 1.31 4.03
CA THR A 97 6.13 0.56 2.81
C THR A 97 6.37 1.50 1.62
N VAL A 98 5.53 2.52 1.45
CA VAL A 98 5.67 3.52 0.38
C VAL A 98 6.98 4.31 0.50
N GLN A 99 7.39 4.69 1.71
CA GLN A 99 8.67 5.38 1.92
C GLN A 99 9.86 4.48 1.55
N GLU A 100 9.84 3.21 1.98
CA GLU A 100 10.89 2.22 1.67
C GLU A 100 11.00 1.94 0.16
N GLN A 101 9.85 1.79 -0.51
CA GLN A 101 9.79 1.66 -1.96
C GLN A 101 10.32 2.91 -2.66
N GLY A 102 9.99 4.11 -2.17
CA GLY A 102 10.50 5.37 -2.70
C GLY A 102 12.03 5.46 -2.66
N GLY A 103 12.65 5.02 -1.55
CA GLY A 103 14.10 4.93 -1.42
C GLY A 103 14.72 3.93 -2.39
N THR A 104 14.12 2.75 -2.53
CA THR A 104 14.57 1.71 -3.46
C THR A 104 14.51 2.20 -4.92
N ILE A 105 13.44 2.88 -5.30
CA ILE A 105 13.28 3.46 -6.64
C ILE A 105 14.36 4.51 -6.91
N ALA A 106 14.74 5.31 -5.91
CA ALA A 106 15.80 6.30 -6.07
C ALA A 106 17.17 5.65 -6.34
N GLU A 107 17.53 4.57 -5.62
CA GLU A 107 18.79 3.87 -5.86
C GLU A 107 18.78 3.15 -7.21
N LEU A 108 17.69 2.46 -7.55
CA LEU A 108 17.56 1.80 -8.86
C LEU A 108 17.68 2.80 -10.03
N LYS A 109 17.12 4.01 -9.89
CA LYS A 109 17.28 5.08 -10.91
C LYS A 109 18.74 5.48 -11.09
N LYS A 110 19.52 5.54 -10.01
CA LYS A 110 20.94 5.88 -10.05
C LYS A 110 21.77 4.74 -10.68
N GLU A 111 21.48 3.49 -10.33
CA GLU A 111 22.11 2.32 -10.95
C GLU A 111 21.84 2.25 -12.45
N ILE A 112 20.59 2.48 -12.88
CA ILE A 112 20.22 2.54 -14.30
C ILE A 112 20.98 3.64 -15.03
N ALA A 113 21.12 4.83 -14.44
CA ALA A 113 21.88 5.93 -15.04
C ALA A 113 23.37 5.59 -15.18
N SER A 114 23.95 4.94 -14.18
CA SER A 114 25.34 4.45 -14.21
C SER A 114 25.52 3.41 -15.32
N LEU A 115 24.63 2.42 -15.38
CA LEU A 115 24.68 1.37 -16.38
C LEU A 115 24.50 1.92 -17.81
N ALA A 116 23.59 2.88 -18.00
CA ALA A 116 23.40 3.55 -19.29
C ALA A 116 24.69 4.25 -19.75
N THR A 117 25.45 4.84 -18.82
CA THR A 117 26.75 5.45 -19.11
C THR A 117 27.77 4.39 -19.54
N THR A 118 27.88 3.29 -18.79
CA THR A 118 28.77 2.18 -19.12
C THR A 118 28.45 1.56 -20.48
N VAL A 119 27.16 1.37 -20.81
CA VAL A 119 26.72 0.84 -22.12
C VAL A 119 27.15 1.77 -23.25
N LYS A 120 27.02 3.10 -23.06
CA LYS A 120 27.47 4.09 -24.05
C LYS A 120 28.99 4.06 -24.24
N GLU A 121 29.76 3.93 -23.17
CA GLU A 121 31.21 3.82 -23.22
C GLU A 121 31.66 2.54 -23.93
N GLN A 122 31.03 1.40 -23.61
CA GLN A 122 31.28 0.13 -24.27
C GLN A 122 30.97 0.20 -25.77
N ALA A 123 29.86 0.82 -26.16
CA ALA A 123 29.52 1.03 -27.56
C ALA A 123 30.62 1.83 -28.30
N ALA A 124 31.14 2.89 -27.69
CA ALA A 124 32.24 3.67 -28.25
C ALA A 124 33.56 2.87 -28.36
N GLN A 125 33.85 2.02 -27.37
CA GLN A 125 35.03 1.14 -27.41
C GLN A 125 34.90 0.08 -28.50
N ILE A 126 33.72 -0.54 -28.66
CA ILE A 126 33.45 -1.51 -29.73
C ILE A 126 33.66 -0.86 -31.10
N GLN A 127 33.17 0.37 -31.31
CA GLN A 127 33.38 1.11 -32.57
C GLN A 127 34.88 1.33 -32.85
N LYS A 128 35.66 1.75 -31.85
CA LYS A 128 37.12 1.94 -31.99
C LYS A 128 37.85 0.64 -32.33
N VAL A 129 37.52 -0.46 -31.65
CA VAL A 129 38.12 -1.78 -31.92
C VAL A 129 37.75 -2.24 -33.33
N SER A 130 36.50 -2.06 -33.74
CA SER A 130 36.02 -2.43 -35.07
C SER A 130 36.78 -1.69 -36.17
N ALA A 131 37.00 -0.37 -36.01
CA ALA A 131 37.80 0.42 -36.94
C ALA A 131 39.26 -0.06 -37.04
N LYS A 132 39.88 -0.41 -35.90
CA LYS A 132 41.27 -0.92 -35.88
C LYS A 132 41.40 -2.26 -36.59
N VAL A 133 40.44 -3.17 -36.40
CA VAL A 133 40.42 -4.49 -37.07
C VAL A 133 40.23 -4.34 -38.59
N GLN A 134 39.39 -3.41 -39.03
CA GLN A 134 39.23 -3.12 -40.46
C GLN A 134 40.52 -2.60 -41.10
N LEU A 135 41.24 -1.70 -40.40
CA LEU A 135 42.53 -1.17 -40.88
C LEU A 135 43.62 -2.24 -40.96
N SER A 136 43.67 -3.19 -40.02
CA SER A 136 44.68 -4.27 -40.02
C SER A 136 44.43 -5.34 -41.09
N ASN A 137 43.19 -5.48 -41.56
CA ASN A 137 42.82 -6.45 -42.59
C ASN A 137 42.89 -5.88 -44.02
N ALA A 138 43.23 -4.59 -44.18
CA ALA A 138 43.40 -3.99 -45.50
C ALA A 138 44.67 -4.52 -46.19
N PRO A 139 44.62 -4.95 -47.48
CA PRO A 139 45.80 -5.40 -48.21
C PRO A 139 46.86 -4.30 -48.27
N PRO A 140 48.16 -4.63 -48.10
CA PRO A 140 49.22 -3.64 -48.22
C PRO A 140 49.19 -3.01 -49.61
N GLN A 141 49.01 -1.69 -49.69
CA GLN A 141 49.13 -0.95 -50.95
C GLN A 141 50.59 -0.98 -51.39
N VAL A 142 50.86 -1.79 -52.41
CA VAL A 142 52.14 -1.81 -53.11
C VAL A 142 52.23 -0.51 -53.91
N VAL A 143 53.05 0.45 -53.46
CA VAL A 143 53.30 1.68 -54.20
C VAL A 143 54.12 1.33 -55.44
N GLY A 144 53.41 1.17 -56.57
CA GLY A 144 54.01 1.03 -57.89
C GLY A 144 54.61 2.36 -58.32
N ASN A 145 55.89 2.56 -58.01
CA ASN A 145 56.66 3.68 -58.52
C ASN A 145 57.13 3.34 -59.94
N GLN A 146 56.57 3.95 -60.97
CA GLN A 146 57.14 3.88 -62.32
C GLN A 146 57.28 5.27 -62.95
N ARG A 147 58.53 5.50 -63.38
CA ARG A 147 59.08 6.66 -64.07
C ARG A 147 58.64 6.71 -65.53
#